data_AF-A0A5K1IBL3-F1
#
_entry.id   AF-A0A5K1IBL3-F1
#
_cell.length_a   1.000
_cell.length_b   1.000
_cell.length_c   1.000
_cell.angle_alpha   90.00
_cell.angle_beta   90.00
_cell.angle_gamma   90.00
#
_symmetry.space_group_name_H-M   'P 1'
#
loop_
_entity.id
_entity.type
_entity.pdbx_description
1 polymer ?
#
loop_
_entity_poly.entity_id
_entity_poly.type
_entity_poly.pdbx_seq_one_letter_code
_entity_poly.pdbx_strand_id
1 'polypeptide(L)'
;MVSELTSRIEALEQDIQSRQTALSEQFEALAKLTAELEAQREQLVAQEQSLHELRQAQVEAAQQAEALQDEATPAPAAEEEVSDGLASSPLQHADLVRDSELFDADWYLARYPDVKADAHLAEAPHEHYLLFGGFEGRNPCPEFESTYYLEIYPDVAEAGMNPLVHYLLHGRSEGRRIHPPFEGEA
;
A
#
# COMPACT_ATOMS: atom_id res chain seq x y z
N MET A 1 -48.75 -14.85 40.11
CA MET A 1 -48.93 -15.07 38.66
C MET A 1 -49.18 -13.76 37.91
N VAL A 2 -50.29 -13.03 38.12
CA VAL A 2 -50.54 -11.75 37.41
C VAL A 2 -49.46 -10.68 37.69
N SER A 3 -49.10 -10.46 38.96
CA SER A 3 -48.07 -9.46 39.33
C SER A 3 -46.69 -9.75 38.73
N GLU A 4 -46.34 -11.02 38.54
CA GLU A 4 -45.04 -11.44 38.02
C GLU A 4 -44.97 -11.25 36.49
N LEU A 5 -46.08 -11.53 35.80
CA LEU A 5 -46.25 -11.22 34.38
C LEU A 5 -46.18 -9.71 34.12
N THR A 6 -46.83 -8.89 34.96
CA THR A 6 -46.77 -7.42 34.84
C THR A 6 -45.34 -6.90 35.00
N SER A 7 -44.61 -7.33 36.04
CA SER A 7 -43.21 -6.92 36.22
C SER A 7 -42.30 -7.39 35.08
N ARG A 8 -42.58 -8.55 34.47
CA ARG A 8 -41.81 -9.02 33.31
C ARG A 8 -42.07 -8.20 32.05
N ILE A 9 -43.31 -7.74 31.85
CA ILE A 9 -43.67 -6.86 30.73
C ILE A 9 -42.97 -5.51 30.89
N GLU A 10 -43.05 -4.89 32.08
CA GLU A 10 -42.38 -3.61 32.37
C GLU A 10 -40.86 -3.68 32.13
N ALA A 11 -40.21 -4.78 32.56
CA ALA A 11 -38.78 -4.99 32.32
C ALA A 11 -38.44 -5.13 30.83
N LEU A 12 -39.28 -5.81 30.04
CA LEU A 12 -39.09 -5.94 28.60
C LEU A 12 -39.32 -4.62 27.86
N GLU A 13 -40.32 -3.83 28.28
CA GLU A 13 -40.56 -2.49 27.74
C GLU A 13 -39.36 -1.57 28.00
N GLN A 14 -38.79 -1.63 29.21
CA GLN A 14 -37.58 -0.87 29.54
C GLN A 14 -36.36 -1.31 28.72
N ASP A 15 -36.17 -2.61 28.50
CA ASP A 15 -35.08 -3.13 27.65
C ASP A 15 -35.27 -2.73 26.18
N ILE A 16 -36.49 -2.83 25.65
CA ILE A 16 -36.81 -2.38 24.29
C ILE A 16 -36.53 -0.88 24.14
N GLN A 17 -36.98 -0.06 25.11
CA GLN A 17 -36.75 1.37 25.08
C GLN A 17 -35.24 1.70 25.14
N SER A 18 -34.48 1.01 26.00
CA SER A 18 -33.04 1.19 26.10
C SER A 18 -32.33 0.82 24.79
N ARG A 19 -32.72 -0.28 24.15
CA ARG A 19 -32.17 -0.70 22.85
C ARG A 19 -32.55 0.27 21.73
N GLN A 20 -33.77 0.81 21.74
CA GLN A 20 -34.19 1.82 20.77
C GLN A 20 -33.35 3.10 20.89
N THR A 21 -33.09 3.57 22.10
CA THR A 21 -32.20 4.72 22.33
C THR A 21 -30.78 4.43 21.84
N ALA A 22 -30.19 3.28 22.23
CA ALA A 22 -28.84 2.91 21.79
C ALA A 22 -28.73 2.80 20.26
N LEU A 23 -29.74 2.24 19.60
CA LEU A 23 -29.79 2.14 18.16
C LEU A 23 -29.88 3.53 17.50
N SER A 24 -30.65 4.45 18.07
CA SER A 24 -30.74 5.83 17.58
C SER A 24 -29.40 6.55 17.69
N GLU A 25 -28.69 6.39 18.81
CA GLU A 25 -27.35 6.97 19.01
C GLU A 25 -26.34 6.39 18.01
N GLN A 26 -26.42 5.10 17.71
CA GLN A 26 -25.57 4.47 16.69
C GLN A 26 -25.85 5.01 15.28
N PHE A 27 -27.12 5.23 14.91
CA PHE A 27 -27.45 5.82 13.62
C PHE A 27 -26.95 7.27 13.49
N GLU A 28 -27.04 8.05 14.57
CA GLU A 28 -26.49 9.41 14.61
C GLU A 28 -24.95 9.41 14.47
N ALA A 29 -24.27 8.49 15.16
CA ALA A 29 -22.83 8.30 15.03
C ALA A 29 -22.43 7.91 13.60
N LEU A 30 -23.16 6.99 12.96
CA LEU A 30 -22.93 6.59 11.57
C LEU A 30 -23.14 7.75 10.60
N ALA A 31 -24.18 8.56 10.79
CA ALA A 31 -24.43 9.74 9.96
C ALA A 31 -23.27 10.74 10.06
N LYS A 32 -22.77 10.99 11.29
CA LYS A 32 -21.61 11.86 11.50
C LYS A 32 -20.34 11.32 10.84
N LEU A 33 -20.06 10.03 10.99
CA LEU A 33 -18.88 9.41 10.38
C LEU A 33 -18.95 9.43 8.85
N THR A 34 -20.14 9.22 8.29
CA THR A 34 -20.35 9.29 6.83
C THR A 34 -20.06 10.69 6.30
N ALA A 35 -20.58 11.72 6.97
CA ALA A 35 -20.31 13.11 6.59
C ALA A 35 -18.81 13.46 6.72
N GLU A 36 -18.13 12.93 7.74
CA GLU A 36 -16.68 13.13 7.91
C GLU A 36 -15.86 12.43 6.81
N LEU A 37 -16.24 11.22 6.42
CA LEU A 37 -15.61 10.50 5.31
C LEU A 37 -15.81 11.22 3.97
N GLU A 38 -17.01 11.77 3.72
CA GLU A 38 -17.29 12.56 2.52
C GLU A 38 -16.40 13.82 2.47
N ALA A 39 -16.31 14.56 3.58
CA ALA A 39 -15.44 15.73 3.68
C ALA A 39 -13.96 15.39 3.46
N GLN A 40 -13.47 14.27 4.03
CA GLN A 40 -12.11 13.80 3.81
C GLN A 40 -11.86 13.42 2.34
N ARG A 41 -12.84 12.80 1.67
CA ARG A 41 -12.76 12.47 0.24
C ARG A 41 -12.65 13.72 -0.63
N GLU A 42 -13.45 14.75 -0.35
CA GLU A 42 -13.37 16.03 -1.07
C GLU A 42 -12.00 16.69 -0.87
N GLN A 43 -11.47 16.64 0.36
CA GLN A 43 -10.13 17.16 0.65
C GLN A 43 -9.05 16.40 -0.13
N LEU A 44 -9.13 15.08 -0.24
CA LEU A 44 -8.18 14.27 -1.03
C LEU A 44 -8.23 14.64 -2.52
N VAL A 45 -9.42 14.77 -3.10
CA VAL A 45 -9.58 15.19 -4.50
C VAL A 45 -8.95 16.58 -4.74
N ALA A 46 -9.14 17.52 -3.82
CA ALA A 46 -8.53 18.85 -3.91
C ALA A 46 -6.99 18.79 -3.82
N GLN A 47 -6.44 17.93 -2.95
CA GLN A 47 -4.99 17.71 -2.85
C GLN A 47 -4.42 17.11 -4.13
N GLU A 48 -5.07 16.11 -4.71
CA GLU A 48 -4.66 15.48 -5.97
C GLU A 48 -4.64 16.49 -7.14
N GLN A 49 -5.65 17.36 -7.22
CA GLN A 49 -5.70 18.43 -8.22
C GLN A 49 -4.53 19.41 -8.07
N SER A 50 -4.24 19.83 -6.84
CA SER A 50 -3.11 20.73 -6.56
C SER A 50 -1.76 20.10 -6.92
N LEU A 51 -1.58 18.80 -6.65
CA LEU A 51 -0.38 18.06 -7.05
C LEU A 51 -0.27 17.95 -8.58
N HIS A 52 -1.39 17.73 -9.27
CA HIS A 52 -1.41 17.67 -10.73
C HIS A 52 -1.01 19.01 -11.35
N GLU A 53 -1.55 20.13 -10.85
CA GLU A 53 -1.18 21.47 -11.27
C GLU A 53 0.32 21.76 -11.04
N LEU A 54 0.84 21.39 -9.87
CA LEU A 54 2.27 21.54 -9.58
C LEU A 54 3.14 20.74 -10.56
N ARG A 55 2.75 19.51 -10.87
CA ARG A 55 3.47 18.65 -11.82
C ARG A 55 3.45 19.25 -13.23
N GLN A 56 2.30 19.77 -13.68
CA GLN A 56 2.20 20.45 -14.96
C GLN A 56 3.12 21.68 -15.00
N ALA A 57 3.09 22.52 -13.96
CA ALA A 57 3.96 23.69 -13.87
C ALA A 57 5.45 23.33 -13.87
N GLN A 58 5.84 22.22 -13.23
CA GLN A 58 7.21 21.71 -13.27
C GLN A 58 7.63 21.26 -14.67
N VAL A 59 6.75 20.57 -15.41
CA VAL A 59 7.01 20.16 -16.79
C VAL A 59 7.15 21.38 -17.71
N GLU A 60 6.27 22.37 -17.58
CA GLU A 60 6.36 23.61 -18.35
C GLU A 60 7.65 24.38 -18.05
N ALA A 61 8.05 24.46 -16.77
CA ALA A 61 9.30 25.10 -16.37
C ALA A 61 10.53 24.36 -16.93
N ALA A 62 10.51 23.02 -16.95
CA ALA A 62 11.57 22.21 -17.55
C ALA A 62 11.67 22.44 -19.07
N GLN A 63 10.55 22.44 -19.78
CA GLN A 63 10.50 22.70 -21.22
C GLN A 63 11.00 24.12 -21.57
N GLN A 64 10.66 25.12 -20.76
CA GLN A 64 11.17 26.48 -20.95
C GLN A 64 12.67 26.58 -20.70
N ALA A 65 13.19 25.87 -19.69
CA ALA A 65 14.62 25.81 -19.41
C ALA A 65 15.40 25.11 -20.55
N GLU A 66 14.84 24.05 -21.14
CA GLU A 66 15.41 23.35 -22.30
C GLU A 66 15.38 24.23 -23.56
N ALA A 67 14.28 24.93 -23.83
CA ALA A 67 14.17 25.85 -24.97
C ALA A 67 15.18 27.01 -24.92
N LEU A 68 15.60 27.43 -23.73
CA LEU A 68 16.66 28.44 -23.55
C LEU A 68 18.07 27.89 -23.80
N GLN A 69 18.27 26.56 -23.73
CA GLN A 69 19.56 25.92 -23.99
C GLN A 69 19.81 25.67 -25.49
N ASP A 70 18.74 25.50 -26.28
CA ASP A 70 18.82 25.15 -27.72
C ASP A 70 19.20 26.34 -28.65
N GLU A 71 19.24 27.59 -28.15
CA GLU A 71 19.76 28.76 -28.91
C GLU A 71 21.29 28.93 -28.86
N ALA A 72 22.02 28.08 -28.13
CA ALA A 72 23.49 28.08 -28.12
C ALA A 72 24.04 26.91 -28.96
N THR A 73 24.61 27.20 -30.12
CA THR A 73 25.14 26.21 -31.09
C THR A 73 26.16 25.18 -30.51
N PRO A 74 26.26 23.98 -31.12
CA PRO A 74 26.80 22.78 -30.49
C PRO A 74 28.31 22.57 -30.72
N ALA A 75 28.98 21.95 -29.75
CA ALA A 75 30.29 21.32 -29.92
C ALA A 75 30.16 19.82 -29.62
N PRO A 76 30.74 18.91 -30.43
CA PRO A 76 30.57 17.48 -30.26
C PRO A 76 31.60 16.89 -29.29
N ALA A 77 31.22 15.77 -28.69
CA ALA A 77 32.03 14.76 -28.00
C ALA A 77 32.34 14.99 -26.51
N ALA A 78 31.53 14.32 -25.68
CA ALA A 78 31.86 13.52 -24.49
C ALA A 78 30.51 13.32 -23.77
N GLU A 79 29.85 12.17 -23.92
CA GLU A 79 29.90 11.13 -22.88
C GLU A 79 30.10 11.73 -21.50
N GLU A 80 29.01 12.00 -20.76
CA GLU A 80 28.94 11.80 -19.32
C GLU A 80 27.54 12.07 -18.73
N GLU A 81 27.11 11.11 -17.91
CA GLU A 81 26.28 11.23 -16.72
C GLU A 81 24.78 11.57 -16.85
N VAL A 82 24.00 10.49 -16.95
CA VAL A 82 22.61 10.42 -16.48
C VAL A 82 22.61 10.51 -14.95
N SER A 83 22.73 11.73 -14.42
CA SER A 83 22.43 12.07 -13.03
C SER A 83 20.96 12.47 -12.94
N ASP A 84 20.08 11.48 -12.98
CA ASP A 84 18.64 11.69 -12.82
C ASP A 84 18.31 11.88 -11.34
N GLY A 85 18.15 13.15 -10.96
CA GLY A 85 17.67 13.60 -9.65
C GLY A 85 16.17 13.36 -9.47
N LEU A 86 15.69 12.17 -9.81
CA LEU A 86 14.36 11.72 -9.42
C LEU A 86 14.38 11.43 -7.92
N ALA A 87 13.60 12.18 -7.16
CA ALA A 87 13.05 11.66 -5.92
C ALA A 87 12.51 10.24 -6.22
N SER A 88 13.14 9.23 -5.62
CA SER A 88 12.89 7.81 -5.84
C SER A 88 11.41 7.52 -6.06
N SER A 89 11.04 7.21 -7.31
CA SER A 89 9.67 6.80 -7.61
C SER A 89 9.31 5.63 -6.69
N PRO A 90 8.13 5.61 -6.04
CA PRO A 90 7.72 4.48 -5.21
C PRO A 90 7.66 3.15 -5.99
N LEU A 91 7.68 3.21 -7.34
CA LEU A 91 7.75 2.07 -8.24
C LEU A 91 9.16 1.78 -8.81
N GLN A 92 10.23 2.43 -8.32
CA GLN A 92 11.58 2.28 -8.90
C GLN A 92 12.09 0.82 -8.93
N HIS A 93 11.55 -0.04 -8.06
CA HIS A 93 11.92 -1.46 -7.98
C HIS A 93 10.84 -2.39 -8.56
N ALA A 94 9.85 -1.87 -9.29
CA ALA A 94 8.76 -2.69 -9.83
C ALA A 94 9.30 -3.76 -10.80
N ASP A 95 10.18 -3.35 -11.72
CA ASP A 95 10.85 -4.27 -12.64
C ASP A 95 11.70 -5.32 -11.90
N LEU A 96 12.42 -4.90 -10.84
CA LEU A 96 13.23 -5.79 -10.01
C LEU A 96 12.38 -6.89 -9.36
N VAL A 97 11.19 -6.54 -8.85
CA VAL A 97 10.26 -7.51 -8.27
C VAL A 97 9.68 -8.40 -9.38
N ARG A 98 9.17 -7.80 -10.46
CA ARG A 98 8.53 -8.52 -11.58
C ARG A 98 9.44 -9.58 -12.19
N ASP A 99 10.69 -9.23 -12.41
CA ASP A 99 11.64 -10.07 -13.13
C ASP A 99 12.42 -10.99 -12.17
N SER A 100 12.09 -10.97 -10.86
CA SER A 100 12.71 -11.86 -9.88
C SER A 100 12.13 -13.26 -9.90
N GLU A 101 12.97 -14.24 -9.60
CA GLU A 101 12.57 -15.65 -9.40
C GLU A 101 11.70 -15.87 -8.14
N LEU A 102 11.56 -14.83 -7.31
CA LEU A 102 10.86 -14.88 -6.03
C LEU A 102 9.55 -14.10 -6.04
N PHE A 103 9.05 -13.76 -7.22
CA PHE A 103 7.71 -13.23 -7.42
C PHE A 103 6.98 -14.06 -8.48
N ASP A 104 5.89 -14.71 -8.08
CA ASP A 104 5.04 -15.46 -9.01
C ASP A 104 3.67 -14.75 -9.10
N ALA A 105 3.46 -14.06 -10.23
CA ALA A 105 2.23 -13.29 -10.46
C ALA A 105 0.96 -14.16 -10.45
N ASP A 106 1.01 -15.34 -11.07
CA ASP A 106 -0.13 -16.24 -11.17
C ASP A 106 -0.47 -16.82 -9.79
N TRP A 107 0.56 -17.23 -9.04
CA TRP A 107 0.40 -17.69 -7.68
C TRP A 107 -0.10 -16.58 -6.75
N TYR A 108 0.45 -15.37 -6.87
CA TYR A 108 0.07 -14.23 -6.04
C TYR A 108 -1.42 -13.89 -6.21
N LEU A 109 -1.89 -13.79 -7.46
CA LEU A 109 -3.31 -13.55 -7.75
C LEU A 109 -4.21 -14.72 -7.36
N ALA A 110 -3.72 -15.96 -7.39
CA ALA A 110 -4.46 -17.11 -6.88
C ALA A 110 -4.55 -17.10 -5.34
N ARG A 111 -3.50 -16.64 -4.66
CA ARG A 111 -3.41 -16.58 -3.19
C ARG A 111 -4.18 -15.42 -2.59
N TYR A 112 -4.27 -14.30 -3.30
CA TYR A 112 -4.89 -13.04 -2.87
C TYR A 112 -6.06 -12.64 -3.80
N PRO A 113 -7.26 -13.20 -3.58
CA PRO A 113 -8.43 -12.93 -4.43
C PRO A 113 -8.90 -11.49 -4.43
N ASP A 114 -8.59 -10.73 -3.36
CA ASP A 114 -8.87 -9.30 -3.24
C ASP A 114 -8.08 -8.48 -4.28
N VAL A 115 -6.80 -8.81 -4.49
CA VAL A 115 -5.97 -8.20 -5.54
C VAL A 115 -6.49 -8.60 -6.92
N LYS A 116 -6.89 -9.87 -7.08
CA LYS A 116 -7.44 -10.40 -8.34
C LYS A 116 -8.80 -9.80 -8.71
N ALA A 117 -9.60 -9.37 -7.73
CA ALA A 117 -10.93 -8.83 -7.97
C ALA A 117 -10.89 -7.41 -8.56
N ASP A 118 -9.81 -6.67 -8.35
CA ASP A 118 -9.59 -5.35 -8.91
C ASP A 118 -8.84 -5.46 -10.25
N ALA A 119 -9.43 -4.91 -11.32
CA ALA A 119 -8.85 -5.00 -12.66
C ALA A 119 -7.49 -4.30 -12.79
N HIS A 120 -7.29 -3.18 -12.10
CA HIS A 120 -6.05 -2.43 -12.16
C HIS A 120 -4.94 -3.14 -11.38
N LEU A 121 -5.26 -3.70 -10.20
CA LEU A 121 -4.27 -4.44 -9.40
C LEU A 121 -3.92 -5.80 -10.03
N ALA A 122 -4.86 -6.43 -10.72
CA ALA A 122 -4.64 -7.70 -11.41
C ALA A 122 -3.72 -7.58 -12.64
N GLU A 123 -3.67 -6.40 -13.28
CA GLU A 123 -2.75 -6.14 -14.41
C GLU A 123 -1.28 -6.03 -13.95
N ALA A 124 -1.04 -5.55 -12.72
CA ALA A 124 0.29 -5.31 -12.17
C ALA A 124 0.43 -5.81 -10.72
N PRO A 125 0.35 -7.13 -10.46
CA PRO A 125 0.40 -7.68 -9.10
C PRO A 125 1.74 -7.43 -8.38
N HIS A 126 2.84 -7.29 -9.14
CA HIS A 126 4.16 -6.96 -8.60
C HIS A 126 4.22 -5.53 -8.05
N GLU A 127 3.51 -4.57 -8.67
CA GLU A 127 3.39 -3.21 -8.16
C GLU A 127 2.56 -3.19 -6.87
N HIS A 128 1.45 -3.93 -6.84
CA HIS A 128 0.67 -4.10 -5.61
C HIS A 128 1.53 -4.67 -4.48
N TYR A 129 2.29 -5.73 -4.76
CA TYR A 129 3.19 -6.31 -3.78
C TYR A 129 4.27 -5.32 -3.31
N LEU A 130 4.87 -4.57 -4.23
CA LEU A 130 5.90 -3.59 -3.92
C LEU A 130 5.38 -2.49 -2.98
N LEU A 131 4.21 -1.92 -3.30
CA LEU A 131 3.64 -0.77 -2.61
C LEU A 131 2.90 -1.12 -1.32
N PHE A 132 2.24 -2.27 -1.27
CA PHE A 132 1.34 -2.65 -0.18
C PHE A 132 1.66 -4.06 0.34
N GLY A 133 1.60 -5.05 -0.55
CA GLY A 133 1.57 -6.46 -0.16
C GLY A 133 2.75 -6.89 0.71
N GLY A 134 3.98 -6.49 0.38
CA GLY A 134 5.16 -6.84 1.17
C GLY A 134 5.13 -6.27 2.59
N PHE A 135 4.61 -5.05 2.77
CA PHE A 135 4.47 -4.41 4.08
C PHE A 135 3.30 -4.97 4.89
N GLU A 136 2.27 -5.47 4.21
CA GLU A 136 1.16 -6.23 4.82
C GLU A 136 1.55 -7.66 5.21
N GLY A 137 2.79 -8.08 4.93
CA GLY A 137 3.25 -9.45 5.17
C GLY A 137 2.71 -10.48 4.18
N ARG A 138 2.19 -10.05 3.03
CA ARG A 138 1.81 -10.96 1.94
C ARG A 138 3.07 -11.56 1.34
N ASN A 139 3.01 -12.82 0.97
CA ASN A 139 4.12 -13.52 0.35
C ASN A 139 4.08 -13.28 -1.16
N PRO A 140 5.22 -13.07 -1.83
CA PRO A 140 5.29 -12.92 -3.29
C PRO A 140 5.32 -14.26 -4.03
N CYS A 141 5.74 -15.33 -3.36
CA CYS A 141 5.79 -16.71 -3.85
C CYS A 141 5.74 -17.69 -2.66
N PRO A 142 5.58 -19.02 -2.88
CA PRO A 142 5.68 -20.03 -1.84
C PRO A 142 7.02 -20.05 -1.08
N GLU A 143 8.12 -19.68 -1.73
CA GLU A 143 9.48 -19.80 -1.22
C GLU A 143 9.92 -18.61 -0.36
N PHE A 144 9.20 -17.49 -0.42
CA PHE A 144 9.52 -16.26 0.30
C PHE A 144 8.40 -15.87 1.27
N GLU A 145 8.72 -15.80 2.55
CA GLU A 145 7.80 -15.40 3.62
C GLU A 145 8.10 -13.98 4.09
N SER A 146 7.27 -13.03 3.66
CA SER A 146 7.47 -11.59 3.96
C SER A 146 7.34 -11.29 5.43
N THR A 147 6.36 -11.88 6.12
CA THR A 147 6.19 -11.73 7.57
C THR A 147 7.42 -12.24 8.32
N TYR A 148 7.87 -13.46 8.01
CA TYR A 148 9.09 -14.02 8.60
C TYR A 148 10.29 -13.11 8.39
N TYR A 149 10.47 -12.61 7.16
CA TYR A 149 11.59 -11.76 6.82
C TYR A 149 11.59 -10.45 7.63
N LEU A 150 10.45 -9.78 7.75
CA LEU A 150 10.32 -8.53 8.54
C LEU A 150 10.44 -8.77 10.05
N GLU A 151 10.01 -9.92 10.56
CA GLU A 151 10.12 -10.27 11.98
C GLU A 151 11.57 -10.60 12.39
N ILE A 152 12.30 -11.30 11.53
CA ILE A 152 13.70 -11.70 11.81
C ILE A 152 14.69 -10.58 11.54
N TYR A 153 14.36 -9.67 10.62
CA TYR A 153 15.23 -8.57 10.21
C TYR A 153 14.60 -7.22 10.52
N PRO A 154 14.59 -6.79 11.80
CA PRO A 154 13.95 -5.55 12.22
C PRO A 154 14.59 -4.31 11.59
N ASP A 155 15.86 -4.38 11.20
CA ASP A 155 16.55 -3.31 10.46
C ASP A 155 15.85 -2.99 9.12
N VAL A 156 15.29 -4.00 8.45
CA VAL A 156 14.55 -3.83 7.20
C VAL A 156 13.18 -3.20 7.46
N ALA A 157 12.51 -3.64 8.52
CA ALA A 157 11.22 -3.10 8.94
C ALA A 157 11.35 -1.63 9.38
N GLU A 158 12.38 -1.30 10.15
CA GLU A 158 12.69 0.07 10.61
C GLU A 158 13.08 0.99 9.44
N ALA A 159 13.78 0.46 8.43
CA ALA A 159 14.11 1.20 7.21
C ALA A 159 12.89 1.43 6.29
N GLY A 160 11.74 0.78 6.56
CA GLY A 160 10.54 0.88 5.74
C GLY A 160 10.76 0.35 4.31
N MET A 161 11.69 -0.58 4.11
CA MET A 161 11.99 -1.15 2.80
C MET A 161 11.13 -2.40 2.57
N ASN A 162 10.65 -2.58 1.32
CA ASN A 162 9.92 -3.79 0.95
C ASN A 162 10.82 -5.03 1.16
N PRO A 163 10.34 -6.10 1.80
CA PRO A 163 11.18 -7.22 2.22
C PRO A 163 11.85 -7.95 1.05
N LEU A 164 11.13 -8.16 -0.06
CA LEU A 164 11.70 -8.83 -1.22
C LEU A 164 12.73 -7.93 -1.92
N VAL A 165 12.46 -6.63 -2.04
CA VAL A 165 13.41 -5.67 -2.61
C VAL A 165 14.71 -5.68 -1.79
N HIS A 166 14.61 -5.58 -0.47
CA HIS A 166 15.78 -5.66 0.39
C HIS A 166 16.54 -6.97 0.20
N TYR A 167 15.83 -8.09 0.12
CA TYR A 167 16.47 -9.38 -0.09
C TYR A 167 17.22 -9.45 -1.43
N LEU A 168 16.59 -8.99 -2.52
CA LEU A 168 17.20 -9.00 -3.85
C LEU A 168 18.43 -8.09 -3.95
N LEU A 169 18.41 -6.93 -3.30
CA LEU A 169 19.52 -5.97 -3.34
C LEU A 169 20.66 -6.30 -2.36
N HIS A 170 20.34 -6.78 -1.16
CA HIS A 170 21.29 -6.93 -0.07
C HIS A 170 21.22 -8.31 0.58
N GLY A 171 20.02 -8.73 0.99
CA GLY A 171 19.82 -9.91 1.84
C GLY A 171 20.35 -11.21 1.24
N ARG A 172 20.28 -11.40 -0.08
CA ARG A 172 20.83 -12.58 -0.77
C ARG A 172 22.35 -12.67 -0.61
N SER A 173 23.05 -11.54 -0.73
CA SER A 173 24.52 -11.48 -0.57
C SER A 173 24.96 -11.61 0.88
N GLU A 174 24.11 -11.17 1.82
CA GLU A 174 24.30 -11.30 3.26
C GLU A 174 23.94 -12.70 3.81
N GLY A 175 23.37 -13.58 2.97
CA GLY A 175 22.93 -14.91 3.40
C GLY A 175 21.70 -14.89 4.32
N ARG A 176 20.87 -13.84 4.22
CA ARG A 176 19.61 -13.75 4.96
C ARG A 176 18.63 -14.84 4.53
N ARG A 177 17.89 -15.39 5.48
CA ARG A 177 16.89 -16.44 5.24
C ARG A 177 15.57 -15.81 4.83
N ILE A 178 14.89 -16.43 3.89
CA ILE A 178 13.62 -15.94 3.34
C ILE A 178 12.40 -16.70 3.83
N HIS A 179 12.62 -17.80 4.55
CA HIS A 179 11.58 -18.61 5.18
C HIS A 179 12.17 -19.25 6.46
N PRO A 180 11.35 -19.67 7.41
CA PRO A 180 11.80 -20.39 8.60
C PRO A 180 12.51 -21.70 8.21
N PRO A 181 13.55 -22.11 8.96
CA PRO A 181 14.18 -23.39 8.74
C PRO A 181 13.16 -24.51 8.94
N PHE A 182 13.19 -25.52 8.07
CA PHE A 182 12.36 -26.70 8.24
C PHE A 182 12.75 -27.39 9.56
N GLU A 183 11.78 -27.71 10.42
CA GLU A 183 12.04 -28.44 11.67
C GLU A 183 12.64 -29.82 11.34
N GLY A 184 13.96 -29.94 11.39
CA GLY A 184 14.64 -31.18 10.99
C GLY A 184 16.15 -31.09 10.78
N GLU A 185 16.74 -29.89 10.72
CA GLU A 185 18.20 -29.72 10.66
C GLU A 185 18.73 -29.14 11.98
N ALA A 186 19.09 -30.04 12.90
CA ALA A 186 19.92 -29.79 14.08
C ALA A 186 20.95 -30.90 14.24
#